data_AF-A0A026WMU2-F1
#
_entry.id   AF-A0A026WMU2-F1
#
_cell.length_a   1.000
_cell.length_b   1.000
_cell.length_c   1.000
_cell.angle_alpha   90.00
_cell.angle_beta   90.00
_cell.angle_gamma   90.00
#
_symmetry.space_group_name_H-M   'P 1'
#
loop_
_entity.id
_entity.type
_entity.pdbx_description
1 polymer ?
#
loop_
_entity_poly.entity_id
_entity_poly.type
_entity_poly.pdbx_seq_one_letter_code
_entity_poly.pdbx_strand_id
1 'polypeptide(L)'
;MDELNCVYDHLKFDEACVNVMSDNSNFDTWLYSLSTDCLSCPYKRIARISNEVNSSLKFSTVKAVKWRVLKNDGSDEYISAKITSDIFCELSPNLGQYGLYELAVQNKTCNFKTLKNSTYPYTELFIILGIITFILFGISTGRLLWYMFKRRWGKAAKEGPSNKEPRKRRVKAIDTFRGASILCMIFINDGSGSYTILGHTTWNGMLPGDLIFPCFIWIMGVCIPIALSAQLRRGVSKSQISCSILKRSFLLFLIGVSLNTLGTNAQLENIRIFGVLQRFGISFLIVGLVYLCFASEQSKAVQNSSRTWITREMQDISSLLPHFCVMLILIIVHCAITFGLPVPECPTGYLGPGGRHEDGTYFNCTGGATGYIDKIVLTLNHVYQNPTIKYVYGTGPFDPEGILGCLTTIFQVFLGVHAGVILMIYKDWKDRVMRWLLWAALYGCLGCAFHFTDIIPVNKNLWSLSFVFVSTSFALAFLSGCYLLVDVTRVWRGGPFRIPGMNALVLYVGHSICYQIFPFHWRIGAMDTRALCFIESIWVVFLWTVIAYIMHHKRTYITL
;
A
#
# COMPACT_ATOMS: atom_id res chain seq x y z
N MET A 1 34.30 -5.72 -7.88
CA MET A 1 34.24 -6.20 -9.28
C MET A 1 33.62 -7.59 -9.38
N ASP A 2 33.52 -8.37 -8.30
CA ASP A 2 32.95 -9.73 -8.33
C ASP A 2 31.41 -9.83 -8.36
N GLU A 3 30.67 -8.79 -7.94
CA GLU A 3 29.18 -8.85 -7.89
C GLU A 3 28.50 -8.84 -9.27
N LEU A 4 29.18 -8.35 -10.31
CA LEU A 4 28.63 -8.23 -11.66
C LEU A 4 28.94 -9.44 -12.54
N ASN A 5 29.93 -10.26 -12.19
CA ASN A 5 30.30 -11.43 -12.97
C ASN A 5 29.21 -12.48 -12.84
N CYS A 6 28.71 -12.95 -13.98
CA CYS A 6 27.65 -13.93 -14.02
C CYS A 6 28.20 -15.33 -14.25
N VAL A 7 27.93 -16.24 -13.32
CA VAL A 7 28.05 -17.69 -13.52
C VAL A 7 26.63 -18.24 -13.62
N TYR A 8 26.27 -18.80 -14.77
CA TYR A 8 24.89 -19.21 -15.06
C TYR A 8 24.32 -20.17 -14.01
N ASP A 9 25.12 -21.14 -13.55
CA ASP A 9 24.70 -22.14 -12.57
C ASP A 9 24.50 -21.58 -11.15
N HIS A 10 24.93 -20.33 -10.91
CA HIS A 10 24.77 -19.61 -9.64
C HIS A 10 23.76 -18.45 -9.72
N LEU A 11 22.95 -18.37 -10.79
CA LEU A 11 21.89 -17.37 -10.90
C LEU A 11 20.83 -17.56 -9.81
N LYS A 12 20.51 -16.48 -9.09
CA LYS A 12 19.38 -16.45 -8.17
C LYS A 12 18.07 -16.19 -8.93
N PHE A 13 16.93 -16.45 -8.29
CA PHE A 13 15.67 -15.95 -8.82
C PHE A 13 15.72 -14.41 -8.93
N ASP A 14 15.04 -13.86 -9.93
CA ASP A 14 15.11 -12.44 -10.30
C ASP A 14 16.42 -11.96 -10.94
N GLU A 15 17.28 -12.88 -11.36
CA GLU A 15 18.51 -12.59 -12.07
C GLU A 15 18.51 -13.20 -13.49
N ALA A 16 19.21 -12.53 -14.40
CA ALA A 16 19.51 -12.96 -15.74
C ALA A 16 20.99 -12.72 -16.07
N CYS A 17 21.51 -13.53 -16.97
CA CYS A 17 22.90 -13.48 -17.40
C CYS A 17 22.99 -12.94 -18.83
N VAL A 18 23.91 -12.01 -19.06
CA VAL A 18 24.09 -11.38 -20.36
C VAL A 18 25.57 -11.44 -20.72
N ASN A 19 25.89 -12.22 -21.75
CA ASN A 19 27.24 -12.26 -22.30
C ASN A 19 27.42 -11.09 -23.25
N VAL A 20 28.40 -10.24 -22.96
CA VAL A 20 28.71 -9.09 -23.82
C VAL A 20 29.91 -9.43 -24.70
N MET A 21 29.72 -9.36 -26.01
CA MET A 21 30.75 -9.66 -27.02
C MET A 21 31.00 -8.44 -27.91
N SER A 22 32.25 -8.24 -28.30
CA SER A 22 32.69 -7.20 -29.22
C SER A 22 33.63 -7.78 -30.26
N ASP A 23 33.38 -7.46 -31.53
CA ASP A 23 34.24 -7.90 -32.64
C ASP A 23 35.33 -6.87 -33.00
N ASN A 24 35.26 -5.64 -32.46
CA ASN A 24 36.12 -4.54 -32.89
C ASN A 24 37.09 -4.04 -31.81
N SER A 25 38.34 -3.82 -32.21
CA SER A 25 39.48 -3.36 -31.43
C SER A 25 39.43 -1.88 -30.99
N ASN A 26 38.24 -1.32 -30.74
CA ASN A 26 38.11 0.05 -30.25
C ASN A 26 38.04 0.05 -28.71
N PHE A 27 39.05 0.65 -28.09
CA PHE A 27 39.36 0.51 -26.66
C PHE A 27 38.42 1.25 -25.67
N ASP A 28 37.43 2.01 -26.15
CA ASP A 28 36.69 3.00 -25.35
C ASP A 28 35.16 2.83 -25.40
N THR A 29 34.64 1.60 -25.43
CA THR A 29 33.18 1.36 -25.39
C THR A 29 32.70 0.90 -24.03
N TRP A 30 31.61 1.50 -23.57
CA TRP A 30 31.05 1.27 -22.23
C TRP A 30 29.56 1.00 -22.30
N LEU A 31 29.11 0.06 -21.45
CA LEU A 31 27.71 -0.24 -21.23
C LEU A 31 27.18 0.62 -20.08
N TYR A 32 26.14 1.39 -20.35
CA TYR A 32 25.40 2.12 -19.34
C TYR A 32 23.98 1.59 -19.22
N SER A 33 23.40 1.69 -18.02
CA SER A 33 22.03 1.28 -17.74
C SER A 33 21.22 2.36 -17.05
N LEU A 34 19.92 2.39 -17.31
CA LEU A 34 18.96 3.29 -16.71
C LEU A 34 17.75 2.49 -16.24
N SER A 35 17.31 2.68 -14.99
CA SER A 35 16.07 2.07 -14.50
C SER A 35 14.86 2.69 -15.20
N THR A 36 13.92 1.88 -15.67
CA THR A 36 12.66 2.39 -16.25
C THR A 36 11.80 3.13 -15.23
N ASP A 37 12.04 2.94 -13.93
CA ASP A 37 11.37 3.68 -12.85
C ASP A 37 11.74 5.17 -12.85
N CYS A 38 12.82 5.56 -13.54
CA CYS A 38 13.22 6.96 -13.69
C CYS A 38 13.78 7.22 -15.10
N LEU A 39 12.89 7.58 -16.03
CA LEU A 39 13.29 7.94 -17.40
C LEU A 39 14.11 9.24 -17.48
N SER A 40 13.91 10.16 -16.52
CA SER A 40 14.63 11.44 -16.44
C SER A 40 15.92 11.37 -15.61
N CYS A 41 16.35 10.18 -15.19
CA CYS A 41 17.61 10.01 -14.46
C CYS A 41 18.78 9.82 -15.44
N PRO A 42 20.01 10.12 -15.02
CA PRO A 42 21.19 9.85 -15.82
C PRO A 42 21.45 8.33 -15.86
N TYR A 43 21.94 7.87 -17.01
CA TYR A 43 22.43 6.52 -17.21
C TYR A 43 23.65 6.26 -16.30
N LYS A 44 23.67 5.12 -15.61
CA LYS A 44 24.77 4.67 -14.76
C LYS A 44 25.68 3.71 -15.50
N ARG A 45 26.99 3.92 -15.42
CA ARG A 45 28.01 3.02 -15.98
C ARG A 45 27.98 1.65 -15.31
N ILE A 46 28.02 0.58 -16.12
CA ILE A 46 27.98 -0.81 -15.67
C ILE A 46 29.31 -1.51 -15.90
N ALA A 47 29.74 -1.62 -17.17
CA ALA A 47 30.93 -2.39 -17.52
C ALA A 47 31.60 -1.84 -18.78
N ARG A 48 32.92 -2.08 -18.88
CA ARG A 48 33.70 -1.84 -20.09
C ARG A 48 33.50 -3.00 -21.06
N ILE A 49 33.35 -2.71 -22.33
CA ILE A 49 33.25 -3.72 -23.39
C ILE A 49 34.64 -3.83 -24.05
N SER A 50 35.31 -4.96 -23.88
CA SER A 50 36.66 -5.20 -24.42
C SER A 50 36.79 -6.61 -25.00
N ASN A 51 37.60 -6.76 -26.06
CA ASN A 51 37.77 -8.03 -26.78
C ASN A 51 38.48 -9.13 -25.97
N GLU A 52 39.23 -8.80 -24.92
CA GLU A 52 40.09 -9.75 -24.20
C GLU A 52 39.35 -10.58 -23.13
N VAL A 53 38.12 -10.19 -22.76
CA VAL A 53 37.34 -10.89 -21.74
C VAL A 53 35.87 -10.96 -22.18
N ASN A 54 35.39 -12.17 -22.45
CA ASN A 54 33.95 -12.44 -22.51
C ASN A 54 33.36 -12.13 -21.13
N SER A 55 32.88 -10.89 -20.96
CA SER A 55 32.29 -10.44 -19.71
C SER A 55 30.84 -10.92 -19.67
N SER A 56 30.58 -11.88 -18.79
CA SER A 56 29.23 -12.27 -18.43
C SER A 56 28.74 -11.35 -17.32
N LEU A 57 27.71 -10.58 -17.60
CA LEU A 57 27.15 -9.59 -16.68
C LEU A 57 25.83 -10.08 -16.10
N LYS A 58 25.68 -9.89 -14.80
CA LYS A 58 24.46 -10.24 -14.07
C LYS A 58 23.53 -9.04 -13.98
N PHE A 59 22.27 -9.23 -14.35
CA PHE A 59 21.24 -8.19 -14.30
C PHE A 59 20.01 -8.66 -13.52
N SER A 60 19.37 -7.72 -12.83
CA SER A 60 18.07 -7.99 -12.19
C SER A 60 16.96 -7.96 -13.24
N THR A 61 16.10 -8.98 -13.24
CA THR A 61 14.92 -9.08 -14.11
C THR A 61 13.69 -8.39 -13.52
N VAL A 62 13.78 -7.95 -12.26
CA VAL A 62 12.69 -7.28 -11.53
C VAL A 62 12.53 -5.83 -11.98
N LYS A 63 13.65 -5.14 -12.19
CA LYS A 63 13.67 -3.76 -12.64
C LYS A 63 13.93 -3.76 -14.13
N ALA A 64 12.95 -3.31 -14.90
CA ALA A 64 13.20 -3.09 -16.31
C ALA A 64 14.28 -2.00 -16.46
N VAL A 65 15.20 -2.24 -17.38
CA VAL A 65 16.37 -1.38 -17.61
C VAL A 65 16.47 -1.04 -19.08
N LYS A 66 16.78 0.22 -19.38
CA LYS A 66 17.26 0.64 -20.68
C LYS A 66 18.77 0.59 -20.69
N TRP A 67 19.35 0.13 -21.78
CA TRP A 67 20.79 0.09 -21.98
C TRP A 67 21.21 1.03 -23.08
N ARG A 68 22.36 1.64 -22.88
CA ARG A 68 23.01 2.48 -23.87
C ARG A 68 24.47 2.07 -23.98
N VAL A 69 24.90 1.77 -25.19
CA VAL A 69 26.31 1.53 -25.51
C VAL A 69 26.83 2.79 -26.19
N LEU A 70 27.89 3.35 -25.63
CA LEU A 70 28.46 4.61 -26.12
C LEU A 70 29.98 4.59 -26.01
N LYS A 71 30.62 5.41 -26.84
CA LYS A 71 32.06 5.63 -26.76
C LYS A 71 32.34 6.65 -25.65
N ASN A 72 33.15 6.28 -24.67
CA ASN A 72 33.56 7.18 -23.59
C ASN A 72 34.96 6.80 -23.08
N ASP A 73 35.74 7.80 -22.68
CA ASP A 73 37.07 7.62 -22.09
C ASP A 73 37.03 6.95 -20.70
N GLY A 74 35.85 6.79 -20.13
CA GLY A 74 35.62 6.15 -18.83
C GLY A 74 35.81 7.10 -17.65
N SER A 75 35.83 8.42 -17.86
CA SER A 75 35.82 9.41 -16.78
C SER A 75 34.46 9.50 -16.08
N ASP A 76 33.36 9.47 -16.84
CA ASP A 76 32.02 9.70 -16.31
C ASP A 76 31.32 8.43 -15.82
N GLU A 77 31.00 8.37 -14.52
CA GLU A 77 30.13 7.33 -13.94
C GLU A 77 28.66 7.49 -14.39
N TYR A 78 28.22 8.72 -14.63
CA TYR A 78 26.84 9.06 -14.98
C TYR A 78 26.78 9.92 -16.23
N ILE A 79 25.85 9.61 -17.14
CA ILE A 79 25.64 10.35 -18.38
C ILE A 79 24.16 10.74 -18.47
N SER A 80 23.90 12.02 -18.77
CA SER A 80 22.53 12.51 -18.92
C SER A 80 21.77 11.74 -20.01
N ALA A 81 20.51 11.43 -19.75
CA ALA A 81 19.63 10.80 -20.73
C ALA A 81 19.41 11.66 -21.99
N LYS A 82 19.61 12.99 -21.89
CA LYS A 82 19.42 13.98 -22.96
C LYS A 82 20.54 13.97 -24.00
N ILE A 83 21.73 13.46 -23.65
CA ILE A 83 22.86 13.37 -24.56
C ILE A 83 22.56 12.28 -25.60
N THR A 84 22.65 12.65 -26.88
CA THR A 84 22.40 11.75 -28.02
C THR A 84 23.64 11.54 -28.90
N SER A 85 24.76 12.20 -28.60
CA SER A 85 26.03 12.05 -29.30
C SER A 85 26.74 10.75 -28.90
N ASP A 86 27.49 10.18 -29.86
CA ASP A 86 28.37 9.01 -29.66
C ASP A 86 27.72 7.74 -29.11
N ILE A 87 26.39 7.64 -29.29
CA ILE A 87 25.62 6.43 -28.99
C ILE A 87 25.79 5.44 -30.15
N PHE A 88 26.25 4.23 -29.82
CA PHE A 88 26.31 3.12 -30.77
C PHE A 88 24.93 2.45 -30.88
N CYS A 89 24.28 2.20 -29.75
CA CYS A 89 22.93 1.64 -29.72
C CYS A 89 22.21 1.94 -28.41
N GLU A 90 20.89 1.98 -28.48
CA GLU A 90 19.99 2.01 -27.33
C GLU A 90 19.06 0.78 -27.40
N LEU A 91 18.99 0.04 -26.30
CA LEU A 91 18.23 -1.21 -26.21
C LEU A 91 17.33 -1.16 -24.97
N SER A 92 16.13 -1.73 -25.09
CA SER A 92 15.24 -1.99 -23.95
C SER A 92 15.03 -3.51 -23.85
N PRO A 93 16.03 -4.27 -23.36
CA PRO A 93 15.97 -5.72 -23.34
C PRO A 93 14.87 -6.20 -22.38
N ASN A 94 14.04 -7.15 -22.84
CA ASN A 94 13.09 -7.83 -21.98
C ASN A 94 13.76 -9.05 -21.34
N LEU A 95 14.42 -8.84 -20.19
CA LEU A 95 15.10 -9.90 -19.46
C LEU A 95 14.10 -10.66 -18.59
N GLY A 96 13.88 -11.92 -18.90
CA GLY A 96 13.16 -12.84 -18.02
C GLY A 96 14.09 -13.68 -17.13
N GLN A 97 13.51 -14.18 -16.04
CA GLN A 97 14.18 -14.95 -14.97
C GLN A 97 14.91 -16.18 -15.51
N TYR A 98 16.13 -16.43 -14.99
CA TYR A 98 17.05 -17.51 -15.39
C TYR A 98 17.42 -17.52 -16.88
N GLY A 99 17.15 -16.42 -17.58
CA GLY A 99 17.47 -16.27 -18.99
C GLY A 99 18.96 -16.05 -19.19
N LEU A 100 19.48 -16.61 -20.29
CA LEU A 100 20.82 -16.36 -20.79
C LEU A 100 20.70 -15.63 -22.12
N TYR A 101 21.32 -14.46 -22.19
CA TYR A 101 21.26 -13.56 -23.34
C TYR A 101 22.66 -13.23 -23.83
N GLU A 102 22.74 -12.81 -25.08
CA GLU A 102 23.96 -12.38 -25.73
C GLU A 102 23.74 -10.98 -26.31
N LEU A 103 24.66 -10.07 -25.99
CA LEU A 103 24.74 -8.73 -26.55
C LEU A 103 26.02 -8.65 -27.40
N ALA A 104 25.86 -8.72 -28.72
CA ALA A 104 26.96 -8.57 -29.66
C ALA A 104 27.00 -7.12 -30.20
N VAL A 105 28.12 -6.44 -30.00
CA VAL A 105 28.34 -5.07 -30.50
C VAL A 105 29.23 -5.13 -31.74
N GLN A 106 28.66 -4.84 -32.91
CA GLN A 106 29.32 -4.95 -34.22
C GLN A 106 29.04 -3.70 -35.08
N ASN A 107 30.06 -3.06 -35.64
CA ASN A 107 29.93 -1.97 -36.63
C ASN A 107 28.89 -0.87 -36.27
N LYS A 108 28.92 -0.34 -35.04
CA LYS A 108 27.94 0.64 -34.53
C LYS A 108 26.49 0.14 -34.47
N THR A 109 26.29 -1.18 -34.43
CA THR A 109 24.99 -1.81 -34.22
C THR A 109 25.10 -2.81 -33.07
N CYS A 110 23.98 -3.06 -32.38
CA CYS A 110 23.92 -4.04 -31.32
C CYS A 110 22.89 -5.11 -31.66
N ASN A 111 23.33 -6.35 -31.70
CA ASN A 111 22.47 -7.50 -31.88
C ASN A 111 22.23 -8.17 -30.53
N PHE A 112 20.96 -8.26 -30.13
CA PHE A 112 20.56 -8.87 -28.87
C PHE A 112 19.87 -10.19 -29.14
N LYS A 113 20.46 -11.29 -28.68
CA LYS A 113 19.96 -12.65 -28.91
C LYS A 113 19.66 -13.35 -27.58
N THR A 114 18.63 -14.18 -27.59
CA THR A 114 18.31 -15.09 -26.49
C THR A 114 19.00 -16.42 -26.73
N LEU A 115 19.96 -16.78 -25.88
CA LEU A 115 20.63 -18.08 -25.93
C LEU A 115 19.82 -19.16 -25.22
N LYS A 116 19.18 -18.80 -24.09
CA LYS A 116 18.29 -19.68 -23.35
C LYS A 116 17.05 -18.92 -22.92
N ASN A 117 15.89 -19.50 -23.23
CA ASN A 117 14.60 -18.93 -22.90
C ASN A 117 14.44 -18.74 -21.40
N SER A 118 13.77 -17.66 -21.02
CA SER A 118 13.41 -17.37 -19.64
C SER A 118 12.18 -18.13 -19.19
N THR A 119 12.05 -18.29 -17.87
CA THR A 119 10.86 -18.92 -17.28
C THR A 119 9.83 -17.85 -16.93
N TYR A 120 8.54 -18.13 -17.17
CA TYR A 120 7.48 -17.18 -16.86
C TYR A 120 7.30 -17.03 -15.33
N PRO A 121 7.48 -15.82 -14.78
CA PRO A 121 7.66 -15.62 -13.33
C PRO A 121 6.39 -15.85 -12.49
N TYR A 122 5.20 -15.89 -13.13
CA TYR A 122 3.91 -16.02 -12.43
C TYR A 122 3.30 -17.43 -12.49
N THR A 123 3.96 -18.38 -13.14
CA THR A 123 3.44 -19.76 -13.29
C THR A 123 3.20 -20.41 -11.92
N GLU A 124 4.18 -20.31 -11.03
CA GLU A 124 4.12 -20.78 -9.63
C GLU A 124 2.92 -20.18 -8.87
N LEU A 125 2.70 -18.86 -9.01
CA LEU A 125 1.61 -18.15 -8.34
C LEU A 125 0.25 -18.74 -8.72
N PHE A 126 0.00 -18.93 -10.02
CA PHE A 126 -1.28 -19.44 -10.50
C PHE A 126 -1.49 -20.90 -10.11
N ILE A 127 -0.44 -21.72 -10.12
CA ILE A 127 -0.51 -23.12 -9.66
C ILE A 127 -0.89 -23.15 -8.18
N ILE A 128 -0.19 -22.41 -7.33
CA ILE A 128 -0.43 -22.41 -5.88
C ILE A 128 -1.82 -21.84 -5.55
N LEU A 129 -2.24 -20.75 -6.20
CA LEU A 129 -3.60 -20.21 -6.06
C LEU A 129 -4.66 -21.21 -6.55
N GLY A 130 -4.40 -21.93 -7.64
CA GLY A 130 -5.25 -23.01 -8.14
C GLY A 130 -5.42 -24.14 -7.11
N ILE A 131 -4.33 -24.55 -6.47
CA ILE A 131 -4.37 -25.57 -5.41
C ILE A 131 -5.14 -25.06 -4.19
N ILE A 132 -4.89 -23.83 -3.73
CA ILE A 132 -5.59 -23.24 -2.59
C ILE A 132 -7.10 -23.15 -2.86
N THR A 133 -7.49 -22.66 -4.04
CA THR A 133 -8.90 -22.54 -4.44
C THR A 133 -9.58 -23.91 -4.52
N PHE A 134 -8.88 -24.93 -5.06
CA PHE A 134 -9.36 -26.30 -5.08
C PHE A 134 -9.57 -26.88 -3.67
N ILE A 135 -8.60 -26.68 -2.76
CA ILE A 135 -8.72 -27.11 -1.36
C ILE A 135 -9.90 -26.42 -0.66
N LEU A 136 -10.03 -25.10 -0.81
CA LEU A 136 -11.12 -24.33 -0.22
C LEU A 136 -12.48 -24.78 -0.77
N PHE A 137 -12.57 -25.06 -2.07
CA PHE A 137 -13.77 -25.61 -2.70
C PHE A 137 -14.08 -27.02 -2.18
N GLY A 138 -13.07 -27.88 -2.02
CA GLY A 138 -13.19 -29.21 -1.41
C GLY A 138 -13.72 -29.15 0.04
N ILE A 139 -13.19 -28.24 0.86
CA ILE A 139 -13.69 -28.04 2.24
C ILE A 139 -15.14 -27.53 2.24
N SER A 140 -15.48 -26.62 1.33
CA SER A 140 -16.84 -26.05 1.22
C SER A 140 -17.87 -27.11 0.79
N THR A 141 -17.55 -27.87 -0.25
CA THR A 141 -18.38 -28.98 -0.75
C THR A 141 -18.48 -30.10 0.28
N GLY A 142 -17.38 -30.47 0.94
CA GLY A 142 -17.38 -31.44 2.03
C GLY A 142 -18.26 -31.02 3.21
N ARG A 143 -18.22 -29.73 3.60
CA ARG A 143 -19.15 -29.19 4.63
C ARG A 143 -20.59 -29.25 4.18
N LEU A 144 -20.89 -28.88 2.94
CA LEU A 144 -22.24 -28.93 2.39
C LEU A 144 -22.78 -30.37 2.39
N LEU A 145 -21.97 -31.32 1.90
CA LEU A 145 -22.29 -32.74 1.91
C LEU A 145 -22.48 -33.27 3.33
N TRP A 146 -21.59 -32.94 4.26
CA TRP A 146 -21.74 -33.28 5.68
C TRP A 146 -23.03 -32.71 6.29
N TYR A 147 -23.39 -31.46 5.98
CA TYR A 147 -24.65 -30.87 6.42
C TYR A 147 -25.86 -31.60 5.82
N MET A 148 -25.81 -31.97 4.55
CA MET A 148 -26.86 -32.75 3.89
C MET A 148 -26.97 -34.16 4.50
N PHE A 149 -25.85 -34.82 4.79
CA PHE A 149 -25.80 -36.14 5.41
C PHE A 149 -26.30 -36.10 6.86
N LYS A 150 -25.83 -35.13 7.64
CA LYS A 150 -26.31 -34.87 9.00
C LYS A 150 -27.78 -34.49 9.03
N ARG A 151 -28.32 -33.80 8.03
CA ARG A 151 -29.77 -33.52 7.93
C ARG A 151 -30.57 -34.76 7.53
N ARG A 152 -29.98 -35.68 6.77
CA ARG A 152 -30.57 -36.99 6.44
C ARG A 152 -30.63 -37.92 7.65
N TRP A 153 -29.59 -37.96 8.49
CA TRP A 153 -29.54 -38.76 9.72
C TRP A 153 -30.13 -38.06 10.96
N GLY A 154 -30.10 -36.73 11.02
CA GLY A 154 -30.59 -35.92 12.14
C GLY A 154 -32.09 -35.66 12.15
N LYS A 155 -32.87 -36.29 11.25
CA LYS A 155 -34.35 -36.25 11.28
C LYS A 155 -34.97 -36.97 12.49
N ALA A 156 -34.16 -37.50 13.43
CA ALA A 156 -34.64 -38.21 14.62
C ALA A 156 -34.63 -37.39 15.94
N ALA A 157 -34.19 -36.11 15.96
CA ALA A 157 -34.21 -35.32 17.20
C ALA A 157 -34.84 -33.93 16.99
N LYS A 158 -36.00 -33.74 17.64
CA LYS A 158 -36.78 -32.50 17.75
C LYS A 158 -35.94 -31.32 18.25
N GLU A 159 -36.26 -30.11 17.78
CA GLU A 159 -36.13 -28.89 18.58
C GLU A 159 -37.21 -27.86 18.18
N GLY A 160 -37.87 -27.30 19.19
CA GLY A 160 -38.96 -26.33 19.10
C GLY A 160 -38.49 -24.91 18.75
N PRO A 161 -39.43 -23.95 18.67
CA PRO A 161 -39.15 -22.61 18.17
C PRO A 161 -38.31 -21.81 19.18
N SER A 162 -37.02 -21.64 18.86
CA SER A 162 -36.10 -20.74 19.59
C SER A 162 -36.45 -19.28 19.26
N ASN A 163 -37.20 -18.63 20.14
CA ASN A 163 -37.32 -17.17 20.22
C ASN A 163 -35.93 -16.55 20.48
N LYS A 164 -35.27 -16.08 19.41
CA LYS A 164 -34.11 -15.18 19.53
C LYS A 164 -34.57 -13.79 19.15
N GLU A 165 -34.66 -12.92 20.14
CA GLU A 165 -34.81 -11.48 19.93
C GLU A 165 -33.79 -10.99 18.88
N PRO A 166 -34.18 -10.01 18.05
CA PRO A 166 -33.31 -9.48 17.01
C PRO A 166 -32.17 -8.68 17.68
N ARG A 167 -31.06 -9.35 18.01
CA ARG A 167 -29.80 -8.66 18.31
C ARG A 167 -29.49 -7.72 17.15
N LYS A 168 -29.35 -6.42 17.43
CA LYS A 168 -28.98 -5.38 16.45
C LYS A 168 -27.90 -5.92 15.51
N ARG A 169 -28.27 -6.04 14.24
CA ARG A 169 -27.51 -6.80 13.24
C ARG A 169 -26.24 -6.03 12.87
N ARG A 170 -25.12 -6.40 13.48
CA ARG A 170 -23.77 -5.90 13.13
C ARG A 170 -23.52 -6.13 11.64
N VAL A 171 -23.11 -5.08 10.93
CA VAL A 171 -22.82 -5.12 9.49
C VAL A 171 -21.55 -5.93 9.28
N LYS A 172 -21.68 -7.12 8.70
CA LYS A 172 -20.57 -8.08 8.59
C LYS A 172 -19.57 -7.66 7.52
N ALA A 173 -20.01 -6.89 6.53
CA ALA A 173 -19.15 -6.37 5.47
C ALA A 173 -18.02 -5.48 6.00
N ILE A 174 -18.26 -4.69 7.05
CA ILE A 174 -17.23 -3.82 7.65
C ILE A 174 -16.09 -4.66 8.25
N ASP A 175 -16.44 -5.70 9.02
CA ASP A 175 -15.44 -6.61 9.59
C ASP A 175 -14.72 -7.42 8.49
N THR A 176 -15.43 -7.76 7.41
CA THR A 176 -14.85 -8.47 6.25
C THR A 176 -13.85 -7.60 5.49
N PHE A 177 -14.21 -6.35 5.19
CA PHE A 177 -13.34 -5.37 4.53
C PHE A 177 -12.07 -5.15 5.35
N ARG A 178 -12.24 -4.82 6.64
CA ARG A 178 -11.12 -4.59 7.56
C ARG A 178 -10.23 -5.81 7.69
N GLY A 179 -10.84 -7.00 7.71
CA GLY A 179 -10.16 -8.29 7.71
C GLY A 179 -9.35 -8.59 6.46
N ALA A 180 -9.89 -8.26 5.28
CA ALA A 180 -9.20 -8.40 4.02
C ALA A 180 -8.00 -7.46 3.96
N SER A 181 -8.20 -6.19 4.34
CA SER A 181 -7.11 -5.21 4.40
C SER A 181 -5.99 -5.63 5.35
N ILE A 182 -6.28 -6.12 6.57
CA ILE A 182 -5.21 -6.52 7.51
C ILE A 182 -4.46 -7.78 7.05
N LEU A 183 -5.15 -8.79 6.51
CA LEU A 183 -4.47 -9.99 6.01
C LEU A 183 -3.62 -9.67 4.77
N CYS A 184 -4.10 -8.81 3.86
CA CYS A 184 -3.29 -8.34 2.73
C CYS A 184 -2.08 -7.51 3.21
N MET A 185 -2.26 -6.69 4.26
CA MET A 185 -1.17 -5.89 4.82
C MET A 185 -0.07 -6.78 5.39
N ILE A 186 -0.45 -7.85 6.11
CA ILE A 186 0.49 -8.87 6.58
C ILE A 186 1.22 -9.51 5.41
N PHE A 187 0.49 -9.96 4.39
CA PHE A 187 1.07 -10.59 3.20
C PHE A 187 2.09 -9.70 2.46
N ILE A 188 1.78 -8.40 2.30
CA ILE A 188 2.66 -7.45 1.62
C ILE A 188 3.87 -7.09 2.48
N ASN A 189 3.66 -6.85 3.78
CA ASN A 189 4.74 -6.52 4.71
C ASN A 189 5.74 -7.66 4.86
N ASP A 190 5.30 -8.90 4.64
CA ASP A 190 6.17 -10.08 4.63
C ASP A 190 7.04 -10.20 3.36
N GLY A 191 6.69 -9.47 2.30
CA GLY A 191 7.44 -9.43 1.04
C GLY A 191 6.64 -9.89 -0.18
N SER A 192 5.35 -10.23 -0.02
CA SER A 192 4.43 -10.63 -1.09
C SER A 192 4.93 -11.78 -1.97
N GLY A 193 5.73 -12.69 -1.41
CA GLY A 193 6.38 -13.77 -2.16
C GLY A 193 7.32 -13.30 -3.26
N SER A 194 7.93 -12.11 -3.12
CA SER A 194 8.83 -11.48 -4.11
C SER A 194 8.16 -11.14 -5.45
N TYR A 195 6.82 -11.01 -5.48
CA TYR A 195 6.08 -10.57 -6.66
C TYR A 195 6.01 -9.05 -6.71
N THR A 196 6.79 -8.43 -7.59
CA THR A 196 6.87 -6.96 -7.70
C THR A 196 5.57 -6.29 -8.10
N ILE A 197 4.71 -6.98 -8.86
CA ILE A 197 3.37 -6.50 -9.21
C ILE A 197 2.45 -6.34 -7.99
N LEU A 198 2.72 -7.06 -6.89
CA LEU A 198 1.99 -6.95 -5.63
C LEU A 198 2.65 -5.98 -4.64
N GLY A 199 3.82 -5.44 -5.00
CA GLY A 199 4.60 -4.53 -4.19
C GLY A 199 4.16 -3.08 -4.32
N HIS A 200 5.15 -2.18 -4.36
CA HIS A 200 4.97 -0.74 -4.27
C HIS A 200 5.66 -0.01 -5.42
N THR A 201 5.03 1.04 -5.93
CA THR A 201 5.71 1.94 -6.87
C THR A 201 6.84 2.70 -6.18
N THR A 202 7.87 3.06 -6.93
CA THR A 202 9.04 3.77 -6.40
C THR A 202 8.72 5.18 -5.94
N TRP A 203 8.00 5.96 -6.76
CA TRP A 203 7.59 7.33 -6.43
C TRP A 203 6.17 7.66 -6.87
N ASN A 204 5.96 7.88 -8.18
CA ASN A 204 4.66 8.17 -8.76
C ASN A 204 4.01 6.90 -9.31
N GLY A 205 2.69 6.87 -9.30
CA GLY A 205 1.89 5.73 -9.72
C GLY A 205 1.26 4.99 -8.54
N MET A 206 0.70 3.82 -8.84
CA MET A 206 0.02 3.00 -7.85
C MET A 206 0.06 1.53 -8.27
N LEU A 207 0.55 0.67 -7.36
CA LEU A 207 0.42 -0.78 -7.46
C LEU A 207 -0.62 -1.30 -6.46
N PRO A 208 -1.12 -2.54 -6.62
CA PRO A 208 -2.05 -3.17 -5.68
C PRO A 208 -1.63 -3.06 -4.21
N GLY A 209 -0.33 -3.18 -3.91
CA GLY A 209 0.17 -3.06 -2.55
C GLY A 209 0.02 -1.66 -1.95
N ASP A 210 -0.06 -0.63 -2.79
CA ASP A 210 -0.23 0.77 -2.37
C ASP A 210 -1.66 1.10 -1.93
N LEU A 211 -2.64 0.27 -2.29
CA LEU A 211 -4.05 0.45 -1.93
C LEU A 211 -4.41 -0.09 -0.54
N ILE A 212 -3.60 -0.99 0.04
CA ILE A 212 -3.98 -1.71 1.25
C ILE A 212 -3.96 -0.82 2.49
N PHE A 213 -2.89 -0.05 2.68
CA PHE A 213 -2.76 0.89 3.78
C PHE A 213 -3.86 1.98 3.78
N PRO A 214 -4.14 2.69 2.66
CA PRO A 214 -5.24 3.65 2.61
C PRO A 214 -6.61 3.00 2.79
N CYS A 215 -6.85 1.78 2.28
CA CYS A 215 -8.11 1.08 2.56
C CYS A 215 -8.31 0.85 4.06
N PHE A 216 -7.26 0.43 4.76
CA PHE A 216 -7.33 0.14 6.19
C PHE A 216 -7.58 1.40 7.04
N ILE A 217 -6.98 2.55 6.68
CA ILE A 217 -7.23 3.79 7.40
C ILE A 217 -8.61 4.37 7.07
N TRP A 218 -9.06 4.21 5.83
CA TRP A 218 -10.38 4.65 5.39
C TRP A 218 -11.51 3.88 6.11
N ILE A 219 -11.40 2.55 6.24
CA ILE A 219 -12.43 1.75 6.96
C ILE A 219 -12.46 2.05 8.46
N MET A 220 -11.34 2.50 9.05
CA MET A 220 -11.35 3.04 10.41
C MET A 220 -12.27 4.27 10.49
N GLY A 221 -12.23 5.16 9.49
CA GLY A 221 -13.15 6.29 9.34
C GLY A 221 -14.62 5.87 9.31
N VAL A 222 -14.97 4.84 8.52
CA VAL A 222 -16.34 4.30 8.44
C VAL A 222 -16.88 3.86 9.81
N CYS A 223 -15.99 3.37 10.70
CA CYS A 223 -16.37 2.89 12.02
C CYS A 223 -16.60 4.00 13.05
N ILE A 224 -15.98 5.19 12.89
CA ILE A 224 -16.07 6.32 13.83
C ILE A 224 -17.53 6.74 14.09
N PRO A 225 -18.34 7.12 13.08
CA PRO A 225 -19.68 7.64 13.34
C PRO A 225 -20.61 6.57 13.94
N ILE A 226 -20.40 5.30 13.59
CA ILE A 226 -21.16 4.15 14.12
C ILE A 226 -20.85 3.96 15.62
N ALA A 227 -19.57 3.99 15.99
CA ALA A 227 -19.13 3.79 17.37
C ALA A 227 -19.52 4.97 18.27
N LEU A 228 -19.24 6.20 17.84
CA LEU A 228 -19.52 7.40 18.63
C LEU A 228 -21.03 7.65 18.78
N SER A 229 -21.82 7.47 17.72
CA SER A 229 -23.29 7.54 17.82
C SER A 229 -23.89 6.46 18.72
N ALA A 230 -23.23 5.30 18.85
CA ALA A 230 -23.67 4.27 19.79
C ALA A 230 -23.37 4.66 21.25
N GLN A 231 -22.23 5.30 21.52
CA GLN A 231 -21.89 5.81 22.86
C GLN A 231 -22.77 6.98 23.29
N LEU A 232 -23.02 7.94 22.38
CA LEU A 232 -23.90 9.08 22.63
C LEU A 232 -25.34 8.64 22.95
N ARG A 233 -25.88 7.65 22.21
CA ARG A 233 -27.21 7.07 22.50
C ARG A 233 -27.29 6.31 23.83
N ARG A 234 -26.15 5.90 24.40
CA ARG A 234 -26.08 5.29 25.73
C ARG A 234 -25.96 6.33 26.86
N GLY A 235 -26.00 7.64 26.53
CA GLY A 235 -25.91 8.71 27.50
C GLY A 235 -24.49 8.98 28.02
N VAL A 236 -23.45 8.46 27.36
CA VAL A 236 -22.05 8.75 27.73
C VAL A 236 -21.74 10.22 27.44
N SER A 237 -21.10 10.92 28.37
CA SER A 237 -20.81 12.34 28.21
C SER A 237 -19.75 12.58 27.14
N LYS A 238 -19.82 13.74 26.45
CA LYS A 238 -18.83 14.10 25.42
C LYS A 238 -17.40 14.13 25.98
N SER A 239 -17.21 14.62 27.21
CA SER A 239 -15.88 14.65 27.84
C SER A 239 -15.29 13.26 28.05
N GLN A 240 -16.10 12.30 28.51
CA GLN A 240 -15.66 10.90 28.66
C GLN A 240 -15.29 10.27 27.31
N ILE A 241 -16.07 10.54 26.26
CA ILE A 241 -15.76 10.07 24.90
C ILE A 241 -14.45 10.70 24.40
N SER A 242 -14.26 12.01 24.56
CA SER A 242 -13.02 12.70 24.18
C SER A 242 -11.79 12.12 24.90
N CYS A 243 -11.89 11.87 26.21
CA CYS A 243 -10.81 11.24 26.98
C CYS A 243 -10.48 9.83 26.47
N SER A 244 -11.51 9.04 26.12
CA SER A 244 -11.33 7.72 25.51
C SER A 244 -10.64 7.79 24.15
N ILE A 245 -11.01 8.77 23.30
CA ILE A 245 -10.36 9.01 22.00
C ILE A 245 -8.89 9.40 22.21
N LEU A 246 -8.60 10.32 23.13
CA LEU A 246 -7.25 10.75 23.47
C LEU A 246 -6.38 9.59 23.96
N LYS A 247 -6.88 8.81 24.93
CA LYS A 247 -6.18 7.63 25.46
C LYS A 247 -5.85 6.63 24.35
N ARG A 248 -6.83 6.30 23.50
CA ARG A 248 -6.62 5.36 22.39
C ARG A 248 -5.60 5.87 21.39
N SER A 249 -5.65 7.15 21.06
CA SER A 249 -4.72 7.79 20.11
C SER A 249 -3.29 7.81 20.68
N PHE A 250 -3.15 8.13 21.96
CA PHE A 250 -1.87 8.10 22.67
C PHE A 250 -1.28 6.69 22.74
N LEU A 251 -2.10 5.68 23.09
CA LEU A 251 -1.64 4.28 23.14
C LEU A 251 -1.22 3.76 21.76
N LEU A 252 -1.95 4.11 20.69
CA LEU A 252 -1.55 3.77 19.32
C LEU A 252 -0.20 4.40 18.96
N PHE A 253 0.00 5.67 19.33
CA PHE A 253 1.26 6.37 19.09
C PHE A 253 2.42 5.70 19.83
N LEU A 254 2.25 5.38 21.11
CA LEU A 254 3.27 4.74 21.93
C LEU A 254 3.64 3.35 21.40
N ILE A 255 2.63 2.52 21.08
CA ILE A 255 2.87 1.20 20.46
C ILE A 255 3.62 1.36 19.13
N GLY A 256 3.26 2.37 18.33
CA GLY A 256 3.95 2.69 17.08
C GLY A 256 5.43 3.01 17.25
N VAL A 257 5.77 3.87 18.21
CA VAL A 257 7.17 4.22 18.50
C VAL A 257 7.94 2.99 18.95
N SER A 258 7.35 2.14 19.79
CA SER A 258 7.98 0.87 20.18
C SER A 258 8.21 -0.04 18.98
N LEU A 259 7.24 -0.18 18.06
CA LEU A 259 7.42 -1.01 16.86
C LEU A 259 8.48 -0.46 15.92
N ASN A 260 8.64 0.87 15.82
CA ASN A 260 9.66 1.49 14.98
C ASN A 260 11.10 1.18 15.43
N THR A 261 11.30 0.68 16.66
CA THR A 261 12.61 0.26 17.16
C THR A 261 12.95 -1.19 16.84
N LEU A 262 12.00 -2.00 16.35
CA LEU A 262 12.23 -3.40 16.02
C LEU A 262 13.26 -3.54 14.90
N GLY A 263 14.25 -4.43 15.11
CA GLY A 263 15.31 -4.67 14.13
C GLY A 263 16.37 -3.56 14.04
N THR A 264 16.29 -2.54 14.90
CA THR A 264 17.31 -1.48 15.01
C THR A 264 18.00 -1.54 16.37
N ASN A 265 19.21 -0.98 16.47
CA ASN A 265 19.81 -0.70 17.76
C ASN A 265 18.94 0.37 18.44
N ALA A 266 18.47 0.13 19.66
CA ALA A 266 17.58 1.03 20.42
C ALA A 266 18.31 2.30 20.91
N GLN A 267 19.01 2.98 20.01
CA GLN A 267 19.68 4.25 20.25
C GLN A 267 18.67 5.38 20.12
N LEU A 268 18.42 6.08 21.22
CA LEU A 268 17.42 7.15 21.30
C LEU A 268 17.62 8.21 20.22
N GLU A 269 18.88 8.50 19.88
CA GLU A 269 19.30 9.48 18.87
C GLU A 269 18.79 9.17 17.46
N ASN A 270 18.54 7.90 17.13
CA ASN A 270 18.22 7.44 15.77
C ASN A 270 16.83 6.79 15.67
N ILE A 271 15.96 6.96 16.68
CA ILE A 271 14.63 6.36 16.67
C ILE A 271 13.74 7.10 15.68
N ARG A 272 13.13 6.34 14.77
CA ARG A 272 12.09 6.88 13.87
C ARG A 272 10.83 7.24 14.65
N ILE A 273 10.43 8.52 14.65
CA ILE A 273 9.27 9.00 15.43
C ILE A 273 7.94 8.70 14.73
N PHE A 274 7.82 9.06 13.45
CA PHE A 274 6.58 8.85 12.68
C PHE A 274 6.53 7.46 12.06
N GLY A 275 5.32 6.95 11.89
CA GLY A 275 5.07 5.61 11.38
C GLY A 275 3.59 5.36 11.19
N VAL A 276 3.28 4.14 10.75
CA VAL A 276 1.92 3.72 10.40
C VAL A 276 0.94 3.90 11.56
N LEU A 277 1.28 3.47 12.78
CA LEU A 277 0.37 3.55 13.92
C LEU A 277 0.22 4.98 14.47
N GLN A 278 1.28 5.78 14.41
CA GLN A 278 1.28 7.19 14.81
C GLN A 278 0.32 7.99 13.93
N ARG A 279 0.40 7.79 12.62
CA ARG A 279 -0.52 8.37 11.64
C ARG A 279 -1.96 7.95 11.91
N PHE A 280 -2.20 6.67 12.23
CA PHE A 280 -3.52 6.19 12.66
C PHE A 280 -4.04 6.91 13.90
N GLY A 281 -3.18 7.05 14.92
CA GLY A 281 -3.52 7.74 16.17
C GLY A 281 -3.90 9.21 15.94
N ILE A 282 -3.10 9.96 15.18
CA ILE A 282 -3.34 11.38 14.90
C ILE A 282 -4.62 11.57 14.08
N SER A 283 -4.81 10.80 13.02
CA SER A 283 -6.01 10.93 12.18
C SER A 283 -7.28 10.51 12.91
N PHE A 284 -7.24 9.45 13.73
CA PHE A 284 -8.36 9.05 14.58
C PHE A 284 -8.70 10.12 15.62
N LEU A 285 -7.68 10.72 16.24
CA LEU A 285 -7.86 11.79 17.23
C LEU A 285 -8.60 12.98 16.62
N ILE A 286 -8.08 13.54 15.53
CA ILE A 286 -8.61 14.77 14.93
C ILE A 286 -10.00 14.53 14.37
N VAL A 287 -10.19 13.48 13.56
CA VAL A 287 -11.50 13.18 12.97
C VAL A 287 -12.53 12.82 14.05
N GLY A 288 -12.14 12.05 15.06
CA GLY A 288 -13.02 11.67 16.17
C GLY A 288 -13.49 12.88 17.00
N LEU A 289 -12.57 13.81 17.31
CA LEU A 289 -12.91 15.04 18.04
C LEU A 289 -13.79 15.97 17.21
N VAL A 290 -13.45 16.22 15.93
CA VAL A 290 -14.27 17.04 15.03
C VAL A 290 -15.69 16.46 14.92
N TYR A 291 -15.81 15.13 14.77
CA TYR A 291 -17.11 14.46 14.74
C TYR A 291 -17.92 14.67 16.04
N LEU A 292 -17.27 14.56 17.19
CA LEU A 292 -17.92 14.73 18.48
C LEU A 292 -18.37 16.17 18.76
N CYS A 293 -17.60 17.15 18.30
CA CYS A 293 -17.94 18.58 18.39
C CYS A 293 -19.29 18.86 17.72
N PHE A 294 -19.48 18.35 16.49
CA PHE A 294 -20.68 18.62 15.69
C PHE A 294 -21.79 17.55 15.80
N ALA A 295 -21.62 16.53 16.66
CA ALA A 295 -22.59 15.45 16.82
C ALA A 295 -24.02 15.92 17.22
N SER A 296 -24.14 17.07 17.89
CA SER A 296 -25.43 17.68 18.26
C SER A 296 -26.23 18.12 17.03
N GLU A 297 -25.56 18.77 16.09
CA GLU A 297 -26.17 19.28 14.85
C GLU A 297 -26.59 18.13 13.93
N GLN A 298 -25.84 17.03 13.92
CA GLN A 298 -26.21 15.83 13.19
C GLN A 298 -27.52 15.21 13.69
N SER A 299 -27.71 15.13 15.02
CA SER A 299 -28.94 14.59 15.60
C SER A 299 -30.15 15.43 15.23
N LYS A 300 -30.01 16.77 15.23
CA LYS A 300 -31.07 17.70 14.83
C LYS A 300 -31.38 17.60 13.33
N ALA A 301 -30.36 17.50 12.47
CA ALA A 301 -30.54 17.37 11.02
C ALA A 301 -31.24 16.06 10.62
N VAL A 302 -31.01 14.97 11.36
CA VAL A 302 -31.72 13.70 11.17
C VAL A 302 -33.19 13.80 11.62
N GLN A 303 -33.46 14.57 12.69
CA GLN A 303 -34.80 14.69 13.27
C GLN A 303 -35.68 15.72 12.52
N ASN A 304 -35.09 16.79 11.99
CA ASN A 304 -35.77 17.82 11.18
C ASN A 304 -35.95 17.42 9.70
N SER A 305 -36.11 16.12 9.40
CA SER A 305 -36.29 15.63 8.04
C SER A 305 -37.58 16.17 7.41
N SER A 306 -37.49 17.32 6.74
CA SER A 306 -38.61 18.03 6.12
C SER A 306 -38.77 17.68 4.63
N ARG A 307 -39.88 16.99 4.37
CA ARG A 307 -40.80 16.93 3.21
C ARG A 307 -40.36 17.01 1.73
N THR A 308 -39.20 17.51 1.32
CA THR A 308 -38.85 17.59 -0.13
C THR A 308 -37.88 16.48 -0.57
N TRP A 309 -38.02 16.00 -1.81
CA TRP A 309 -37.19 14.91 -2.33
C TRP A 309 -35.69 15.28 -2.40
N ILE A 310 -35.38 16.55 -2.71
CA ILE A 310 -34.01 17.07 -2.83
C ILE A 310 -33.29 17.08 -1.47
N THR A 311 -33.97 17.48 -0.39
CA THR A 311 -33.37 17.52 0.96
C THR A 311 -33.06 16.13 1.49
N ARG A 312 -33.82 15.11 1.06
CA ARG A 312 -33.56 13.70 1.38
C ARG A 312 -32.33 13.16 0.66
N GLU A 313 -32.14 13.54 -0.61
CA GLU A 313 -31.01 13.12 -1.45
C GLU A 313 -29.69 13.85 -1.12
N MET A 314 -29.71 14.96 -0.38
CA MET A 314 -28.49 15.68 0.05
C MET A 314 -28.25 15.59 1.56
N GLN A 315 -28.95 14.70 2.26
CA GLN A 315 -28.93 14.64 3.72
C GLN A 315 -27.55 14.27 4.28
N ASP A 316 -26.77 13.45 3.56
CA ASP A 316 -25.41 13.13 3.96
C ASP A 316 -24.48 14.36 3.93
N ILE A 317 -24.57 15.17 2.86
CA ILE A 317 -23.77 16.40 2.72
C ILE A 317 -24.20 17.44 3.76
N SER A 318 -25.49 17.71 3.89
CA SER A 318 -25.98 18.75 4.81
C SER A 318 -25.66 18.43 6.26
N SER A 319 -25.77 17.14 6.67
CA SER A 319 -25.43 16.70 8.01
C SER A 319 -23.93 16.78 8.35
N LEU A 320 -23.07 16.72 7.33
CA LEU A 320 -21.62 16.77 7.47
C LEU A 320 -21.02 18.11 7.05
N LEU A 321 -21.82 19.09 6.63
CA LEU A 321 -21.34 20.39 6.16
C LEU A 321 -20.29 21.06 7.06
N PRO A 322 -20.49 21.19 8.39
CA PRO A 322 -19.46 21.79 9.25
C PRO A 322 -18.15 20.97 9.27
N HIS A 323 -18.23 19.65 9.12
CA HIS A 323 -17.05 18.79 9.03
C HIS A 323 -16.32 19.01 7.71
N PHE A 324 -17.06 19.10 6.59
CA PHE A 324 -16.49 19.42 5.28
C PHE A 324 -15.78 20.78 5.30
N CYS A 325 -16.32 21.80 5.99
CA CYS A 325 -15.65 23.09 6.14
C CYS A 325 -14.29 22.97 6.86
N VAL A 326 -14.25 22.27 8.00
CA VAL A 326 -12.99 22.04 8.74
C VAL A 326 -11.98 21.28 7.89
N MET A 327 -12.42 20.23 7.18
CA MET A 327 -11.56 19.41 6.34
C MET A 327 -11.06 20.18 5.11
N LEU A 328 -11.89 21.04 4.52
CA LEU A 328 -11.49 21.91 3.42
C LEU A 328 -10.42 22.90 3.85
N ILE A 329 -10.53 23.49 5.05
CA ILE A 329 -9.48 24.35 5.61
C ILE A 329 -8.17 23.58 5.76
N LEU A 330 -8.21 22.35 6.27
CA LEU A 330 -7.01 21.51 6.38
C LEU A 330 -6.37 21.22 5.02
N ILE A 331 -7.16 20.94 3.98
CA ILE A 331 -6.65 20.73 2.61
C ILE A 331 -6.06 22.02 2.05
N ILE A 332 -6.72 23.16 2.25
CA ILE A 332 -6.22 24.46 1.79
C ILE A 332 -4.88 24.76 2.45
N VAL A 333 -4.75 24.56 3.76
CA VAL A 333 -3.49 24.71 4.49
C VAL A 333 -2.42 23.76 3.95
N HIS A 334 -2.75 22.48 3.74
CA HIS A 334 -1.83 21.51 3.16
C HIS A 334 -1.35 21.94 1.77
N CYS A 335 -2.24 22.37 0.88
CA CYS A 335 -1.90 22.82 -0.47
C CYS A 335 -1.10 24.12 -0.44
N ALA A 336 -1.46 25.08 0.41
CA ALA A 336 -0.74 26.33 0.56
C ALA A 336 0.71 26.10 1.03
N ILE A 337 0.92 25.17 1.97
CA ILE A 337 2.27 24.79 2.41
C ILE A 337 3.01 24.05 1.29
N THR A 338 2.37 23.07 0.65
CA THR A 338 3.01 22.21 -0.36
C THR A 338 3.46 23.01 -1.59
N PHE A 339 2.63 23.96 -2.06
CA PHE A 339 2.89 24.73 -3.28
C PHE A 339 3.46 26.13 -3.02
N GLY A 340 3.24 26.69 -1.83
CA GLY A 340 3.61 28.07 -1.51
C GLY A 340 4.86 28.23 -0.63
N LEU A 341 5.35 27.17 0.03
CA LEU A 341 6.54 27.27 0.88
C LEU A 341 7.82 27.31 0.01
N PRO A 342 8.63 28.38 0.06
CA PRO A 342 9.93 28.38 -0.60
C PRO A 342 10.90 27.49 0.16
N VAL A 343 11.41 26.47 -0.52
CA VAL A 343 12.43 25.56 0.01
C VAL A 343 13.78 25.90 -0.63
N PRO A 344 14.88 25.99 0.12
CA PRO A 344 16.21 26.26 -0.43
C PRO A 344 16.58 25.25 -1.53
N GLU A 345 17.15 25.73 -2.63
CA GLU A 345 17.62 24.89 -3.76
C GLU A 345 16.52 24.11 -4.51
N CYS A 346 15.23 24.36 -4.22
CA CYS A 346 14.11 23.65 -4.83
C CYS A 346 13.12 24.61 -5.51
N PRO A 347 12.51 24.21 -6.63
CA PRO A 347 11.44 25.00 -7.23
C PRO A 347 10.20 24.96 -6.34
N THR A 348 9.44 26.05 -6.33
CA THR A 348 8.19 26.14 -5.57
C THR A 348 7.20 25.11 -6.08
N GLY A 349 6.60 24.34 -5.16
CA GLY A 349 5.68 23.26 -5.52
C GLY A 349 6.33 21.98 -6.05
N TYR A 350 7.63 21.77 -5.83
CA TYR A 350 8.30 20.52 -6.21
C TYR A 350 7.70 19.29 -5.50
N LEU A 351 7.25 18.30 -6.27
CA LEU A 351 6.70 17.02 -5.78
C LEU A 351 7.57 15.81 -6.17
N GLY A 352 8.78 16.05 -6.66
CA GLY A 352 9.67 15.01 -7.16
C GLY A 352 10.44 14.28 -6.05
N PRO A 353 11.08 13.14 -6.39
CA PRO A 353 11.87 12.37 -5.45
C PRO A 353 13.22 13.03 -5.11
N GLY A 354 13.64 14.06 -5.84
CA GLY A 354 14.98 14.64 -5.72
C GLY A 354 16.08 13.65 -6.14
N GLY A 355 17.26 13.78 -5.56
CA GLY A 355 18.41 12.96 -5.91
C GLY A 355 18.77 13.11 -7.38
N ARG A 356 19.02 12.01 -8.07
CA ARG A 356 19.40 11.99 -9.50
C ARG A 356 18.23 12.18 -10.46
N HIS A 357 17.04 12.48 -9.96
CA HIS A 357 15.91 12.82 -10.82
C HIS A 357 16.22 14.10 -11.60
N GLU A 358 15.82 14.15 -12.87
CA GLU A 358 16.10 15.27 -13.79
C GLU A 358 17.60 15.61 -13.86
N ASP A 359 18.44 14.61 -14.08
CA ASP A 359 19.90 14.75 -14.12
C ASP A 359 20.53 15.34 -12.83
N GLY A 360 19.82 15.31 -11.70
CA GLY A 360 20.36 15.78 -10.43
C GLY A 360 20.20 17.28 -10.16
N THR A 361 19.37 17.98 -10.94
CA THR A 361 19.08 19.41 -10.78
C THR A 361 18.63 19.77 -9.36
N TYR A 362 17.84 18.91 -8.74
CA TYR A 362 17.22 19.13 -7.43
C TYR A 362 17.61 18.02 -6.44
N PHE A 363 18.91 17.76 -6.30
CA PHE A 363 19.42 16.61 -5.57
C PHE A 363 18.97 16.53 -4.10
N ASN A 364 19.01 17.66 -3.38
CA ASN A 364 18.67 17.74 -1.96
C ASN A 364 17.16 17.92 -1.67
N CYS A 365 16.34 18.00 -2.72
CA CYS A 365 14.92 18.39 -2.67
C CYS A 365 13.94 17.23 -2.52
N THR A 366 14.34 16.12 -1.91
CA THR A 366 13.49 14.92 -1.79
C THR A 366 12.13 15.22 -1.16
N GLY A 367 11.06 15.11 -1.95
CA GLY A 367 9.69 15.38 -1.53
C GLY A 367 9.34 16.87 -1.32
N GLY A 368 10.20 17.79 -1.76
CA GLY A 368 10.00 19.24 -1.69
C GLY A 368 9.67 19.73 -0.27
N ALA A 369 8.61 20.52 -0.14
CA ALA A 369 8.14 21.07 1.13
C ALA A 369 7.85 19.99 2.19
N THR A 370 7.34 18.83 1.77
CA THR A 370 7.05 17.70 2.69
C THR A 370 8.31 17.23 3.38
N GLY A 371 9.31 16.82 2.59
CA GLY A 371 10.56 16.29 3.13
C GLY A 371 11.37 17.35 3.88
N TYR A 372 11.27 18.62 3.48
CA TYR A 372 11.93 19.73 4.16
C TYR A 372 11.38 19.96 5.58
N ILE A 373 10.05 20.02 5.73
CA ILE A 373 9.40 20.20 7.04
C ILE A 373 9.72 19.03 7.96
N ASP A 374 9.62 17.79 7.45
CA ASP A 374 9.89 16.60 8.27
C ASP A 374 11.34 16.59 8.77
N LYS A 375 12.32 16.96 7.92
CA LYS A 375 13.74 17.06 8.31
C LYS A 375 14.01 18.16 9.33
N ILE A 376 13.27 19.26 9.31
CA ILE A 376 13.42 20.35 10.29
C ILE A 376 12.78 19.98 11.62
N VAL A 377 11.53 19.49 11.59
CA VAL A 377 10.74 19.24 12.79
C VAL A 377 11.18 17.96 13.49
N LEU A 378 11.43 16.90 12.74
CA LEU A 378 11.83 15.60 13.29
C LEU A 378 13.35 15.46 13.37
N THR A 379 14.14 16.32 12.72
CA THR A 379 15.59 16.15 12.51
C THR A 379 15.92 14.97 11.56
N LEU A 380 17.13 14.98 11.00
CA LEU A 380 17.57 13.93 10.06
C LEU A 380 17.62 12.54 10.68
N ASN A 381 17.87 12.41 11.99
CA ASN A 381 18.07 11.12 12.63
C ASN A 381 16.75 10.40 12.98
N HIS A 382 15.66 11.15 13.16
CA HIS A 382 14.35 10.58 13.50
C HIS A 382 13.41 10.38 12.31
N VAL A 383 13.89 10.64 11.10
CA VAL A 383 13.23 10.37 9.82
C VAL A 383 13.56 8.96 9.32
N TYR A 384 12.73 8.41 8.44
CA TYR A 384 13.01 7.11 7.84
C TYR A 384 14.27 7.10 6.94
N GLN A 385 15.25 6.27 7.31
CA GLN A 385 16.61 6.28 6.73
C GLN A 385 16.76 5.49 5.42
N ASN A 386 15.89 4.51 5.19
CA ASN A 386 15.99 3.57 4.06
C ASN A 386 14.71 3.56 3.21
N PRO A 387 14.30 4.71 2.65
CA PRO A 387 13.14 4.76 1.75
C PRO A 387 13.46 4.05 0.42
N THR A 388 12.43 3.49 -0.23
CA THR A 388 12.56 2.77 -1.50
C THR A 388 13.20 3.62 -2.61
N ILE A 389 12.94 4.93 -2.60
CA ILE A 389 13.54 5.91 -3.54
C ILE A 389 15.06 5.99 -3.46
N LYS A 390 15.67 5.71 -2.31
CA LYS A 390 17.13 5.77 -2.13
C LYS A 390 17.87 4.88 -3.11
N TYR A 391 17.33 3.70 -3.40
CA TYR A 391 17.95 2.71 -4.30
C TYR A 391 17.79 3.02 -5.79
N VAL A 392 16.88 3.93 -6.15
CA VAL A 392 16.61 4.29 -7.56
C VAL A 392 17.19 5.67 -7.88
N TYR A 393 16.94 6.64 -7.01
CA TYR A 393 17.30 8.04 -7.21
C TYR A 393 18.57 8.45 -6.47
N GLY A 394 19.11 7.61 -5.57
CA GLY A 394 20.28 7.97 -4.75
C GLY A 394 19.99 9.08 -3.75
N THR A 395 18.74 9.19 -3.30
CA THR A 395 18.26 10.26 -2.42
C THR A 395 18.63 10.04 -0.95
N GLY A 396 18.58 11.13 -0.16
CA GLY A 396 18.70 11.06 1.29
C GLY A 396 17.47 10.49 2.01
N PRO A 397 17.47 10.53 3.35
CA PRO A 397 16.34 10.12 4.19
C PRO A 397 15.04 10.88 3.88
N PHE A 398 13.91 10.18 3.94
CA PHE A 398 12.57 10.72 3.66
C PHE A 398 11.51 9.87 4.36
N ASP A 399 10.58 10.52 5.07
CA ASP A 399 9.50 9.84 5.80
C ASP A 399 8.17 9.89 5.02
N PRO A 400 7.68 8.75 4.47
CA PRO A 400 6.39 8.73 3.79
C PRO A 400 5.20 8.86 4.78
N GLU A 401 5.44 8.56 6.05
CA GLU A 401 4.46 8.67 7.13
C GLU A 401 4.54 10.01 7.87
N GLY A 402 5.35 10.97 7.41
CA GLY A 402 5.62 12.27 8.02
C GLY A 402 4.42 13.23 8.20
N ILE A 403 4.72 14.44 8.68
CA ILE A 403 3.75 15.38 9.27
C ILE A 403 2.78 15.93 8.22
N LEU A 404 3.30 16.39 7.08
CA LEU A 404 2.45 17.05 6.08
C LEU A 404 1.47 16.05 5.43
N GLY A 405 1.91 14.81 5.23
CA GLY A 405 1.06 13.71 4.77
C GLY A 405 -0.02 13.29 5.80
N CYS A 406 0.15 13.60 7.08
CA CYS A 406 -0.90 13.37 8.09
C CYS A 406 -2.15 14.23 7.83
N LEU A 407 -1.99 15.43 7.25
CA LEU A 407 -3.12 16.31 6.91
C LEU A 407 -4.04 15.69 5.86
N THR A 408 -3.48 15.18 4.77
CA THR A 408 -4.25 14.50 3.72
C THR A 408 -4.80 13.16 4.19
N THR A 409 -4.13 12.49 5.12
CA THR A 409 -4.66 11.24 5.70
C THR A 409 -5.77 11.48 6.74
N ILE A 410 -5.76 12.58 7.50
CA ILE A 410 -6.94 13.04 8.28
C ILE A 410 -8.15 13.19 7.34
N PHE A 411 -7.97 13.85 6.20
CA PHE A 411 -9.02 14.01 5.21
C PHE A 411 -9.51 12.65 4.67
N GLN A 412 -8.60 11.72 4.39
CA GLN A 412 -8.98 10.37 3.95
C GLN A 412 -9.81 9.60 4.98
N VAL A 413 -9.47 9.70 6.27
CA VAL A 413 -10.28 9.11 7.35
C VAL A 413 -11.66 9.75 7.39
N PHE A 414 -11.74 11.07 7.19
CA PHE A 414 -13.03 11.77 7.10
C PHE A 414 -13.88 11.30 5.90
N LEU A 415 -13.29 11.04 4.73
CA LEU A 415 -14.02 10.43 3.61
C LEU A 415 -14.59 9.05 3.99
N GLY A 416 -13.91 8.32 4.87
CA GLY A 416 -14.45 7.11 5.51
C GLY A 416 -15.64 7.41 6.44
N VAL A 417 -15.55 8.46 7.26
CA VAL A 417 -16.68 8.92 8.11
C VAL A 417 -17.90 9.21 7.27
N HIS A 418 -17.74 9.89 6.13
CA HIS A 418 -18.83 10.17 5.20
C HIS A 418 -19.52 8.89 4.72
N ALA A 419 -18.76 7.87 4.32
CA ALA A 419 -19.32 6.57 3.96
C ALA A 419 -20.03 5.86 5.12
N GLY A 420 -19.51 5.99 6.35
CA GLY A 420 -20.14 5.49 7.57
C GLY A 420 -21.45 6.22 7.93
N VAL A 421 -21.54 7.52 7.65
CA VAL A 421 -22.77 8.31 7.82
C VAL A 421 -23.82 7.94 6.78
N ILE A 422 -23.43 7.72 5.51
CA ILE A 422 -24.32 7.20 4.47
C ILE A 422 -24.96 5.88 4.92
N LEU A 423 -24.18 4.98 5.52
CA LEU A 423 -24.69 3.71 6.05
C LEU A 423 -25.77 3.88 7.13
N MET A 424 -25.66 4.93 7.96
CA MET A 424 -26.59 5.18 9.07
C MET A 424 -27.86 5.93 8.64
N ILE A 425 -27.75 6.86 7.68
CA ILE A 425 -28.86 7.70 7.22
C ILE A 425 -29.78 6.90 6.29
N TYR A 426 -29.23 6.33 5.23
CA TYR A 426 -30.00 5.62 4.21
C TYR A 426 -30.39 4.24 4.75
N LYS A 427 -31.68 3.89 4.74
CA LYS A 427 -32.18 2.61 5.27
C LYS A 427 -32.09 1.48 4.24
N ASP A 428 -32.39 1.80 2.98
CA ASP A 428 -32.39 0.84 1.88
C ASP A 428 -30.98 0.54 1.39
N TRP A 429 -30.75 -0.74 1.06
CA TRP A 429 -29.44 -1.20 0.62
C TRP A 429 -29.08 -0.66 -0.78
N LYS A 430 -30.09 -0.43 -1.64
CA LYS A 430 -29.90 0.13 -2.98
C LYS A 430 -29.39 1.56 -2.90
N ASP A 431 -30.02 2.39 -2.09
CA ASP A 431 -29.64 3.80 -1.91
C ASP A 431 -28.21 3.93 -1.37
N ARG A 432 -27.84 3.10 -0.38
CA ARG A 432 -26.47 3.06 0.17
C ARG A 432 -25.43 2.76 -0.92
N VAL A 433 -25.66 1.69 -1.68
CA VAL A 433 -24.71 1.23 -2.70
C VAL A 433 -24.64 2.22 -3.85
N MET A 434 -25.78 2.72 -4.33
CA MET A 434 -25.82 3.73 -5.38
C MET A 434 -25.05 4.99 -4.95
N ARG A 435 -25.27 5.46 -3.72
CA ARG A 435 -24.55 6.61 -3.16
C ARG A 435 -23.06 6.39 -3.06
N TRP A 436 -22.61 5.24 -2.53
CA TRP A 436 -21.19 4.92 -2.47
C TRP A 436 -20.56 4.84 -3.86
N LEU A 437 -21.23 4.25 -4.85
CA LEU A 437 -20.74 4.15 -6.21
C LEU A 437 -20.70 5.51 -6.93
N LEU A 438 -21.67 6.39 -6.70
CA LEU A 438 -21.66 7.76 -7.23
C LEU A 438 -20.47 8.55 -6.67
N TRP A 439 -20.25 8.49 -5.35
CA TRP A 439 -19.08 9.12 -4.72
C TRP A 439 -17.77 8.47 -5.16
N ALA A 440 -17.74 7.14 -5.37
CA ALA A 440 -16.58 6.45 -5.91
C ALA A 440 -16.24 6.96 -7.31
N ALA A 441 -17.23 7.11 -8.19
CA ALA A 441 -17.02 7.67 -9.52
C ALA A 441 -16.52 9.11 -9.46
N LEU A 442 -17.13 9.96 -8.62
CA LEU A 442 -16.70 11.35 -8.46
C LEU A 442 -15.25 11.48 -7.98
N TYR A 443 -14.87 10.78 -6.90
CA TYR A 443 -13.50 10.81 -6.41
C TYR A 443 -12.52 10.17 -7.40
N GLY A 444 -12.93 9.13 -8.13
CA GLY A 444 -12.13 8.53 -9.19
C GLY A 444 -11.83 9.55 -10.30
N CYS A 445 -12.85 10.28 -10.76
CA CYS A 445 -12.70 11.32 -11.78
C CYS A 445 -11.81 12.47 -11.28
N LEU A 446 -11.99 12.96 -10.05
CA LEU A 446 -11.14 14.02 -9.48
C LEU A 446 -9.68 13.58 -9.35
N GLY A 447 -9.45 12.37 -8.86
CA GLY A 447 -8.11 11.80 -8.73
C GLY A 447 -7.41 11.62 -10.08
N CYS A 448 -8.14 11.11 -11.08
CA CYS A 448 -7.63 10.99 -12.46
C CYS A 448 -7.38 12.37 -13.07
N ALA A 449 -8.28 13.33 -12.87
CA ALA A 449 -8.12 14.69 -13.39
C ALA A 449 -6.83 15.32 -12.87
N PHE A 450 -6.56 15.28 -11.55
CA PHE A 450 -5.31 15.81 -11.00
C PHE A 450 -4.05 15.10 -11.48
N HIS A 451 -4.13 13.80 -11.76
CA HIS A 451 -2.99 13.03 -12.24
C HIS A 451 -2.67 13.31 -13.70
N PHE A 452 -3.67 13.26 -14.58
CA PHE A 452 -3.48 13.42 -16.02
C PHE A 452 -3.31 14.88 -16.46
N THR A 453 -3.64 15.85 -15.61
CA THR A 453 -3.25 17.26 -15.82
C THR A 453 -1.87 17.59 -15.25
N ASP A 454 -1.17 16.61 -14.66
CA ASP A 454 0.13 16.75 -14.02
C ASP A 454 0.19 17.80 -12.88
N ILE A 455 -0.96 18.24 -12.34
CA ILE A 455 -1.01 19.19 -11.22
C ILE A 455 -0.59 18.50 -9.92
N ILE A 456 -1.17 17.32 -9.64
CA ILE A 456 -0.85 16.53 -8.44
C ILE A 456 -0.80 15.05 -8.86
N PRO A 457 0.40 14.49 -9.10
CA PRO A 457 0.52 13.08 -9.48
C PRO A 457 0.05 12.15 -8.35
N VAL A 458 -0.48 10.99 -8.73
CA VAL A 458 -0.80 9.93 -7.75
C VAL A 458 0.50 9.47 -7.13
N ASN A 459 0.69 9.77 -5.84
CA ASN A 459 1.92 9.49 -5.12
C ASN A 459 1.61 9.09 -3.68
N LYS A 460 1.92 7.83 -3.35
CA LYS A 460 1.74 7.29 -1.99
C LYS A 460 2.72 7.88 -1.00
N ASN A 461 3.98 8.07 -1.39
CA ASN A 461 5.04 8.54 -0.49
C ASN A 461 4.75 9.95 0.04
N LEU A 462 4.12 10.81 -0.77
CA LEU A 462 3.66 12.13 -0.35
C LEU A 462 2.27 12.12 0.29
N TRP A 463 1.57 10.98 0.25
CA TRP A 463 0.14 10.88 0.53
C TRP A 463 -0.66 11.95 -0.23
N SER A 464 -0.40 12.06 -1.54
CA SER A 464 -0.90 13.15 -2.36
C SER A 464 -2.43 13.19 -2.42
N LEU A 465 -3.00 14.38 -2.67
CA LEU A 465 -4.45 14.54 -2.70
C LEU A 465 -5.11 13.68 -3.80
N SER A 466 -4.47 13.55 -4.96
CA SER A 466 -4.93 12.66 -6.03
C SER A 466 -4.89 11.19 -5.59
N PHE A 467 -3.83 10.76 -4.89
CA PHE A 467 -3.77 9.42 -4.29
C PHE A 467 -4.89 9.16 -3.28
N VAL A 468 -5.21 10.15 -2.42
CA VAL A 468 -6.34 10.05 -1.48
C VAL A 468 -7.66 9.85 -2.23
N PHE A 469 -7.91 10.60 -3.30
CA PHE A 469 -9.15 10.46 -4.08
C PHE A 469 -9.25 9.12 -4.80
N VAL A 470 -8.19 8.68 -5.50
CA VAL A 470 -8.17 7.38 -6.20
C VAL A 470 -8.33 6.21 -5.22
N SER A 471 -7.59 6.22 -4.11
CA SER A 471 -7.67 5.14 -3.11
C SER A 471 -9.01 5.13 -2.37
N THR A 472 -9.63 6.29 -2.12
CA THR A 472 -11.00 6.38 -1.56
C THR A 472 -12.05 5.85 -2.54
N SER A 473 -11.92 6.16 -3.83
CA SER A 473 -12.78 5.60 -4.88
C SER A 473 -12.74 4.07 -4.88
N PHE A 474 -11.54 3.50 -4.86
CA PHE A 474 -11.36 2.05 -4.74
C PHE A 474 -11.98 1.50 -3.45
N ALA A 475 -11.74 2.14 -2.29
CA ALA A 475 -12.28 1.70 -1.01
C ALA A 475 -13.81 1.71 -0.97
N LEU A 476 -14.46 2.72 -1.56
CA LEU A 476 -15.92 2.78 -1.69
C LEU A 476 -16.49 1.67 -2.58
N ALA A 477 -15.85 1.41 -3.72
CA ALA A 477 -16.23 0.32 -4.61
C ALA A 477 -16.04 -1.04 -3.93
N PHE A 478 -14.92 -1.22 -3.23
CA PHE A 478 -14.62 -2.46 -2.51
C PHE A 478 -15.57 -2.68 -1.32
N LEU A 479 -15.93 -1.63 -0.57
CA LEU A 479 -16.97 -1.70 0.47
C LEU A 479 -18.32 -2.06 -0.12
N SER A 480 -18.69 -1.46 -1.25
CA SER A 480 -19.95 -1.75 -1.95
C SER A 480 -20.03 -3.23 -2.36
N GLY A 481 -18.95 -3.76 -2.94
CA GLY A 481 -18.84 -5.19 -3.27
C GLY A 481 -18.95 -6.09 -2.03
N CYS A 482 -18.20 -5.80 -0.97
CA CYS A 482 -18.27 -6.55 0.29
C CYS A 482 -19.69 -6.53 0.89
N TYR A 483 -20.36 -5.38 0.87
CA TYR A 483 -21.70 -5.21 1.40
C TYR A 483 -22.76 -5.99 0.61
N LEU A 484 -22.69 -5.93 -0.73
CA LEU A 484 -23.57 -6.69 -1.61
C LEU A 484 -23.39 -8.20 -1.43
N LEU A 485 -22.15 -8.68 -1.37
CA LEU A 485 -21.84 -10.11 -1.25
C LEU A 485 -22.19 -10.69 0.12
N VAL A 486 -21.94 -9.93 1.20
CA VAL A 486 -22.03 -10.45 2.57
C VAL A 486 -23.38 -10.18 3.22
N ASP A 487 -23.89 -8.96 3.13
CA ASP A 487 -25.06 -8.54 3.91
C ASP A 487 -26.36 -8.57 3.08
N VAL A 488 -26.28 -8.29 1.77
CA VAL A 488 -27.44 -8.27 0.85
C VAL A 488 -27.74 -9.65 0.26
N THR A 489 -26.88 -10.15 -0.64
CA THR A 489 -27.07 -11.43 -1.34
C THR A 489 -26.84 -12.63 -0.41
N ARG A 490 -26.02 -12.46 0.63
CA ARG A 490 -25.66 -13.48 1.63
C ARG A 490 -25.08 -14.76 1.02
N VAL A 491 -24.58 -14.69 -0.21
CA VAL A 491 -23.86 -15.80 -0.87
C VAL A 491 -22.60 -16.14 -0.09
N TRP A 492 -22.00 -15.13 0.56
CA TRP A 492 -20.79 -15.28 1.33
C TRP A 492 -20.95 -14.75 2.76
N ARG A 493 -20.45 -15.47 3.77
CA ARG A 493 -20.52 -15.03 5.18
C ARG A 493 -19.38 -14.08 5.59
N GLY A 494 -18.50 -13.73 4.65
CA GLY A 494 -17.30 -12.90 4.89
C GLY A 494 -16.09 -13.66 5.44
N GLY A 495 -16.16 -15.00 5.58
CA GLY A 495 -15.01 -15.81 6.01
C GLY A 495 -14.10 -16.15 4.83
N PRO A 496 -12.76 -16.15 4.96
CA PRO A 496 -12.01 -16.14 6.23
C PRO A 496 -11.80 -14.75 6.85
N PHE A 497 -11.97 -13.66 6.12
CA PHE A 497 -11.54 -12.31 6.53
C PHE A 497 -12.28 -11.71 7.74
N ARG A 498 -13.57 -12.01 7.90
CA ARG A 498 -14.42 -11.39 8.94
C ARG A 498 -13.87 -11.52 10.36
N ILE A 499 -13.26 -12.65 10.69
CA ILE A 499 -12.75 -12.92 12.05
C ILE A 499 -11.45 -12.14 12.33
N PRO A 500 -10.40 -12.24 11.47
CA PRO A 500 -9.23 -11.35 11.51
C PRO A 500 -9.58 -9.88 11.68
N GLY A 501 -10.62 -9.40 10.97
CA GLY A 501 -11.05 -8.02 11.06
C GLY A 501 -11.44 -7.58 12.48
N MET A 502 -11.97 -8.48 13.32
CA MET A 502 -12.41 -8.12 14.67
C MET A 502 -11.25 -7.82 15.65
N ASN A 503 -10.04 -8.28 15.36
CA ASN A 503 -8.84 -8.13 16.19
C ASN A 503 -7.65 -7.53 15.39
N ALA A 504 -7.93 -6.71 14.38
CA ALA A 504 -6.93 -6.27 13.41
C ALA A 504 -5.68 -5.60 14.01
N LEU A 505 -5.82 -4.86 15.11
CA LEU A 505 -4.66 -4.24 15.79
C LEU A 505 -3.68 -5.29 16.32
N VAL A 506 -4.20 -6.35 16.95
CA VAL A 506 -3.37 -7.44 17.51
C VAL A 506 -2.66 -8.18 16.40
N LEU A 507 -3.35 -8.42 15.29
CA LEU A 507 -2.77 -9.08 14.12
C LEU A 507 -1.64 -8.23 13.53
N TYR A 508 -1.84 -6.91 13.39
CA TYR A 508 -0.80 -6.00 12.91
C TYR A 508 0.42 -5.97 13.82
N VAL A 509 0.21 -5.64 15.10
CA VAL A 509 1.29 -5.49 16.09
C VAL A 509 2.01 -6.82 16.30
N GLY A 510 1.25 -7.89 16.45
CA GLY A 510 1.79 -9.23 16.67
C GLY A 510 2.62 -9.72 15.49
N HIS A 511 2.15 -9.51 14.25
CA HIS A 511 2.90 -9.85 13.05
C HIS A 511 4.24 -9.11 13.01
N SER A 512 4.24 -7.80 13.26
CA SER A 512 5.46 -7.00 13.25
C SER A 512 6.46 -7.44 14.32
N ILE A 513 6.00 -7.77 15.53
CA ILE A 513 6.85 -8.27 16.62
C ILE A 513 7.44 -9.65 16.28
N CYS A 514 6.63 -10.52 15.66
CA CYS A 514 7.03 -11.90 15.35
C CYS A 514 7.75 -12.03 14.01
N TYR A 515 8.06 -10.93 13.32
CA TYR A 515 8.60 -10.95 11.96
C TYR A 515 9.93 -11.73 11.83
N GLN A 516 10.73 -11.83 12.88
CA GLN A 516 11.99 -12.58 12.87
C GLN A 516 11.94 -13.86 13.73
N ILE A 517 10.75 -14.36 14.07
CA ILE A 517 10.56 -15.43 15.05
C ILE A 517 9.94 -16.68 14.40
N PHE A 518 10.56 -17.84 14.57
CA PHE A 518 9.95 -19.13 14.22
C PHE A 518 8.81 -19.47 15.21
N PRO A 519 7.62 -19.95 14.78
CA PRO A 519 7.26 -20.44 13.44
C PRO A 519 6.57 -19.38 12.55
N PHE A 520 6.58 -18.10 12.93
CA PHE A 520 5.87 -17.05 12.18
C PHE A 520 6.56 -16.73 10.87
N HIS A 521 7.88 -16.52 10.91
CA HIS A 521 8.72 -16.33 9.74
C HIS A 521 9.83 -17.38 9.75
N TRP A 522 10.13 -17.96 8.59
CA TRP A 522 11.20 -18.97 8.46
C TRP A 522 11.87 -18.87 7.10
N ARG A 523 13.14 -19.28 7.02
CA ARG A 523 13.90 -19.28 5.77
C ARG A 523 14.67 -20.58 5.63
N ILE A 524 14.71 -21.12 4.41
CA ILE A 524 15.48 -22.32 4.05
C ILE A 524 16.60 -21.86 3.11
N GLY A 525 17.84 -21.91 3.59
CA GLY A 525 19.00 -21.41 2.84
C GLY A 525 18.81 -19.95 2.40
N ALA A 526 19.13 -19.65 1.14
CA ALA A 526 18.94 -18.33 0.55
C ALA A 526 17.52 -18.09 -0.02
N MET A 527 16.59 -19.04 0.16
CA MET A 527 15.25 -19.02 -0.45
C MET A 527 15.31 -18.89 -1.98
N ASP A 528 16.06 -19.76 -2.66
CA ASP A 528 16.42 -19.59 -4.08
C ASP A 528 15.25 -19.70 -5.08
N THR A 529 14.02 -19.96 -4.62
CA THR A 529 12.83 -20.04 -5.48
C THR A 529 11.70 -19.14 -4.98
N ARG A 530 11.01 -18.50 -5.93
CA ARG A 530 9.86 -17.64 -5.65
C ARG A 530 8.69 -18.40 -5.01
N ALA A 531 8.54 -19.69 -5.36
CA ALA A 531 7.54 -20.57 -4.77
C ALA A 531 7.73 -20.71 -3.26
N LEU A 532 8.96 -20.88 -2.78
CA LEU A 532 9.27 -20.95 -1.34
C LEU A 532 8.95 -19.64 -0.63
N CYS A 533 9.36 -18.50 -1.19
CA CYS A 533 8.99 -17.18 -0.65
C CYS A 533 7.46 -17.01 -0.57
N PHE A 534 6.72 -17.43 -1.60
CA PHE A 534 5.27 -17.31 -1.61
C PHE A 534 4.60 -18.26 -0.60
N ILE A 535 5.06 -19.51 -0.48
CA ILE A 535 4.57 -20.47 0.51
C ILE A 535 4.77 -19.91 1.92
N GLU A 536 5.93 -19.31 2.17
CA GLU A 536 6.27 -18.70 3.45
C GLU A 536 5.34 -17.50 3.76
N SER A 537 5.14 -16.57 2.82
CA SER A 537 4.18 -15.46 3.01
C SER A 537 2.73 -15.93 3.22
N ILE A 538 2.30 -17.00 2.51
CA ILE A 538 0.98 -17.59 2.73
C ILE A 538 0.90 -18.28 4.10
N TRP A 539 1.97 -18.93 4.54
CA TRP A 539 2.06 -19.54 5.86
C TRP A 539 1.88 -18.50 6.97
N VAL A 540 2.56 -17.35 6.87
CA VAL A 540 2.43 -16.22 7.80
C VAL A 540 0.95 -15.78 7.91
N VAL A 541 0.30 -15.54 6.78
CA VAL A 541 -1.11 -15.12 6.73
C VAL A 541 -2.04 -16.19 7.31
N PHE A 542 -1.78 -17.47 6.99
CA PHE A 542 -2.55 -18.59 7.50
C PHE A 542 -2.44 -18.69 9.02
N LEU A 543 -1.23 -18.63 9.57
CA LEU A 543 -0.97 -18.72 11.00
C LEU A 543 -1.65 -17.57 11.76
N TRP A 544 -1.55 -16.33 11.29
CA TRP A 544 -2.26 -15.20 11.89
C TRP A 544 -3.79 -15.31 11.78
N THR A 545 -4.29 -15.92 10.70
CA THR A 545 -5.72 -16.23 10.56
C THR A 545 -6.17 -17.28 11.58
N VAL A 546 -5.35 -18.31 11.84
CA VAL A 546 -5.61 -19.33 12.88
C VAL A 546 -5.59 -18.69 14.27
N ILE A 547 -4.61 -17.83 14.58
CA ILE A 547 -4.57 -17.09 15.85
C ILE A 547 -5.84 -16.25 16.03
N ALA A 548 -6.26 -15.51 14.99
CA ALA A 548 -7.49 -14.74 15.04
C ALA A 548 -8.73 -15.63 15.30
N TYR A 549 -8.76 -16.82 14.71
CA TYR A 549 -9.82 -17.80 14.94
C TYR A 549 -9.83 -18.31 16.40
N ILE A 550 -8.65 -18.65 16.96
CA ILE A 550 -8.51 -19.08 18.35
C ILE A 550 -8.97 -17.97 19.30
N MET A 551 -8.55 -16.72 19.07
CA MET A 551 -8.98 -15.56 19.86
C MET A 551 -10.49 -15.38 19.84
N HIS A 552 -11.11 -15.50 18.65
CA HIS A 552 -12.56 -15.42 18.51
C HIS A 552 -13.26 -16.56 19.25
N HIS A 553 -12.73 -17.79 19.19
CA HIS A 553 -13.28 -18.94 19.92
C HIS A 553 -13.22 -18.72 21.44
N LYS A 554 -12.12 -18.17 21.95
CA LYS A 554 -11.97 -17.76 23.36
C LYS A 554 -12.70 -16.46 23.73
N ARG A 555 -13.39 -15.82 22.76
CA ARG A 555 -14.08 -14.53 22.91
C ARG A 555 -13.18 -13.39 23.42
N THR A 556 -11.89 -13.45 23.14
CA THR A 556 -10.93 -12.40 23.50
C THR A 556 -10.88 -11.36 22.39
N TYR A 557 -11.28 -10.13 22.70
CA TYR A 557 -11.20 -8.98 21.79
C TYR A 557 -10.43 -7.86 22.47
N ILE A 558 -9.27 -7.51 21.90
CA ILE A 558 -8.39 -6.48 22.48
C ILE A 558 -8.75 -5.14 21.85
N THR A 559 -9.04 -4.17 22.70
CA THR A 559 -9.33 -2.78 22.33
C THR A 559 -8.55 -1.84 23.23
N LEU A 560 -8.03 -0.75 22.67
CA LEU A 560 -7.29 0.30 23.38
C LEU A 560 -8.21 1.32 24.04
#